data_AF-A0A4Q6AVE1-F1
#
_entry.id   AF-A0A4Q6AVE1-F1
#
_cell.length_a   1.000
_cell.length_b   1.000
_cell.length_c   1.000
_cell.angle_alpha   90.00
_cell.angle_beta   90.00
_cell.angle_gamma   90.00
#
_symmetry.space_group_name_H-M   'P 1'
#
loop_
_entity.id
_entity.type
_entity.pdbx_description
1 polymer ?
#
loop_
_entity_poly.entity_id
_entity_poly.type
_entity_poly.pdbx_seq_one_letter_code
_entity_poly.pdbx_strand_id
1 'polypeptide(L)'
;MYRCSRFVVLFILIAGCFQTVVAQSGDSVFLFSYFKNNGEDGLHLAYSKDGYTYTALKSDSSFLKPTVSADKLMRDPCIIRGHDGRFHMVWTVSWNDKGIGYSSSADLVNWEPQQFIPVMAHEPTVLNCWAPEIFYENGSYMIYWASTIPGRFPATDSGGDEKYNHRMYYVSTRDFKQFTKAALLYEQGFNVIDATIQKAGKKYYMFLKDETRYPPQKNLRVATSSKLAGPYSMPSAPVTGDYWAEGPTVVYNKGSWLMYFDKYTLHKYGLLESRDLLRWNDVSEKLKVPNGLRHGTVLTISAGELDRLMQ
;
A
#
# COMPACT_ATOMS: atom_id res chain seq x y z
N MET A 1 -29.42 -31.03 63.95
CA MET A 1 -28.36 -30.22 63.31
C MET A 1 -28.35 -30.53 61.82
N TYR A 2 -29.05 -29.72 61.01
CA TYR A 2 -29.02 -29.86 59.55
C TYR A 2 -28.54 -28.53 58.96
N ARG A 3 -27.35 -28.54 58.35
CA ARG A 3 -26.78 -27.40 57.61
C ARG A 3 -27.36 -27.43 56.18
N CYS A 4 -28.03 -26.36 55.80
CA CYS A 4 -28.52 -26.13 54.44
C CYS A 4 -27.42 -25.40 53.65
N SER A 5 -26.77 -26.08 52.71
CA SER A 5 -25.79 -25.47 51.80
C SER A 5 -26.49 -24.86 50.60
N ARG A 6 -26.41 -23.53 50.46
CA ARG A 6 -26.81 -22.81 49.25
C ARG A 6 -25.69 -22.89 48.21
N PHE A 7 -25.96 -23.54 47.09
CA PHE A 7 -25.13 -23.43 45.88
C PHE A 7 -25.41 -22.09 45.20
N VAL A 8 -24.38 -21.27 45.03
CA VAL A 8 -24.41 -20.07 44.18
C VAL A 8 -23.88 -20.48 42.81
N VAL A 9 -24.74 -20.46 41.80
CA VAL A 9 -24.34 -20.67 40.40
C VAL A 9 -23.88 -19.32 39.85
N LEU A 10 -22.58 -19.20 39.59
CA LEU A 10 -21.96 -18.02 39.00
C LEU A 10 -22.10 -18.10 37.47
N PHE A 11 -23.00 -17.31 36.88
CA PHE A 11 -23.08 -17.14 35.43
C PHE A 11 -21.92 -16.26 34.95
N ILE A 12 -20.93 -16.89 34.31
CA ILE A 12 -19.86 -16.17 33.60
C ILE A 12 -20.40 -15.77 32.22
N LEU A 13 -20.75 -14.50 32.07
CA LEU A 13 -21.03 -13.88 30.77
C LEU A 13 -19.71 -13.74 29.99
N ILE A 14 -19.47 -14.67 29.07
CA ILE A 14 -18.40 -14.52 28.08
C ILE A 14 -18.87 -13.49 27.05
N ALA A 15 -18.47 -12.24 27.24
CA ALA A 15 -18.61 -11.20 26.22
C ALA A 15 -17.64 -11.51 25.07
N GLY A 16 -18.14 -12.25 24.07
CA GLY A 16 -17.45 -12.48 22.82
C GLY A 16 -17.26 -11.14 22.08
N CYS A 17 -16.03 -10.66 22.04
CA CYS A 17 -15.65 -9.51 21.24
C CYS A 17 -15.64 -9.93 19.76
N PHE A 18 -16.79 -9.81 19.10
CA PHE A 18 -16.89 -9.92 17.65
C PHE A 18 -16.28 -8.65 17.04
N GLN A 19 -15.04 -8.75 16.57
CA GLN A 19 -14.50 -7.73 15.67
C GLN A 19 -15.19 -7.88 14.32
N THR A 20 -15.89 -6.82 13.93
CA THR A 20 -16.55 -6.68 12.63
C THR A 20 -15.50 -6.75 11.53
N VAL A 21 -15.46 -7.87 10.81
CA VAL A 21 -15.09 -7.83 9.40
C VAL A 21 -16.10 -6.86 8.79
N VAL A 22 -15.63 -5.74 8.24
CA VAL A 22 -16.52 -4.82 7.51
C VAL A 22 -16.98 -5.59 6.28
N ALA A 23 -18.14 -6.23 6.41
CA ALA A 23 -18.86 -6.79 5.27
C ALA A 23 -19.10 -5.61 4.32
N GLN A 24 -18.61 -5.77 3.10
CA GLN A 24 -18.78 -4.81 2.03
C GLN A 24 -20.29 -4.51 1.89
N SER A 25 -20.71 -3.28 2.21
CA SER A 25 -22.10 -2.87 1.95
C SER A 25 -22.34 -2.91 0.43
N GLY A 26 -23.58 -3.18 0.02
CA GLY A 26 -23.94 -3.30 -1.41
C GLY A 26 -23.60 -2.08 -2.27
N ASP A 27 -23.26 -0.94 -1.65
CA ASP A 27 -23.04 0.36 -2.28
C ASP A 27 -21.56 0.80 -2.33
N SER A 28 -20.63 -0.09 -1.95
CA SER A 28 -19.20 0.24 -1.97
C SER A 28 -18.58 0.07 -3.36
N VAL A 29 -17.66 0.94 -3.73
CA VAL A 29 -16.96 0.96 -5.02
C VAL A 29 -15.46 0.91 -4.77
N PHE A 30 -14.71 0.15 -5.58
CA PHE A 30 -13.25 0.22 -5.60
C PHE A 30 -12.80 1.42 -6.40
N LEU A 31 -11.96 2.26 -5.80
CA LEU A 31 -11.25 3.34 -6.47
C LEU A 31 -9.78 2.94 -6.59
N PHE A 32 -9.18 3.14 -7.74
CA PHE A 32 -7.76 2.91 -8.01
C PHE A 32 -7.10 4.26 -8.25
N SER A 33 -6.20 4.67 -7.35
CA SER A 33 -5.27 5.77 -7.61
C SER A 33 -4.05 5.25 -8.37
N TYR A 34 -3.69 5.90 -9.46
CA TYR A 34 -2.54 5.52 -10.27
C TYR A 34 -1.90 6.74 -10.91
N PHE A 35 -0.75 6.52 -11.55
CA PHE A 35 -0.09 7.49 -12.41
C PHE A 35 0.17 6.88 -13.78
N LYS A 36 0.58 7.70 -14.74
CA LYS A 36 0.95 7.27 -16.09
C LYS A 36 2.38 7.71 -16.41
N ASN A 37 2.99 7.08 -17.41
CA ASN A 37 4.33 7.43 -17.90
C ASN A 37 5.37 7.57 -16.78
N ASN A 38 5.90 8.76 -16.52
CA ASN A 38 6.84 9.01 -15.43
C ASN A 38 6.20 9.74 -14.22
N GLY A 39 4.89 10.02 -14.26
CA GLY A 39 4.13 10.68 -13.20
C GLY A 39 4.11 12.20 -13.30
N GLU A 40 4.49 12.77 -14.44
CA GLU A 40 4.55 14.21 -14.69
C GLU A 40 3.18 14.89 -14.79
N ASP A 41 2.14 14.14 -15.19
CA ASP A 41 0.78 14.66 -15.32
C ASP A 41 -0.03 14.56 -14.02
N GLY A 42 0.27 13.57 -13.17
CA GLY A 42 -0.16 13.54 -11.78
C GLY A 42 -1.07 12.38 -11.40
N LEU A 43 -2.04 12.66 -10.52
CA LEU A 43 -2.99 11.68 -10.01
C LEU A 43 -4.03 11.32 -11.06
N HIS A 44 -4.15 10.04 -11.39
CA HIS A 44 -5.27 9.50 -12.14
C HIS A 44 -6.12 8.60 -11.26
N LEU A 45 -7.41 8.51 -11.57
CA LEU A 45 -8.37 7.71 -10.81
C LEU A 45 -9.21 6.85 -11.75
N ALA A 46 -9.44 5.59 -11.37
CA ALA A 46 -10.37 4.69 -12.04
C ALA A 46 -11.23 3.98 -11.01
N TYR A 47 -12.46 3.61 -11.38
CA TYR A 47 -13.38 2.95 -10.47
C TYR A 47 -13.81 1.58 -10.97
N SER A 48 -14.16 0.69 -10.04
CA SER A 48 -14.72 -0.62 -10.31
C SER A 48 -15.78 -0.99 -9.28
N LYS A 49 -16.90 -1.56 -9.76
CA LYS A 49 -17.97 -2.10 -8.87
C LYS A 49 -17.76 -3.57 -8.53
N ASP A 50 -16.95 -4.28 -9.30
CA ASP A 50 -16.72 -5.72 -9.15
C ASP A 50 -15.30 -6.06 -8.71
N GLY A 51 -14.35 -5.12 -8.84
CA GLY A 51 -12.93 -5.33 -8.58
C GLY A 51 -12.17 -5.93 -9.76
N TYR A 52 -12.78 -6.14 -10.92
CA TYR A 52 -12.15 -6.75 -12.10
C TYR A 52 -12.18 -5.84 -13.32
N THR A 53 -13.22 -5.02 -13.48
CA THR A 53 -13.32 -4.05 -14.57
C THR A 53 -13.22 -2.63 -14.02
N TYR A 54 -12.11 -1.95 -14.32
CA TYR A 54 -11.86 -0.56 -13.94
C TYR A 54 -12.10 0.38 -15.12
N THR A 55 -12.92 1.40 -14.88
CA THR A 55 -13.20 2.48 -15.83
C THR A 55 -12.50 3.76 -15.35
N ALA A 56 -11.68 4.36 -16.20
CA ALA A 56 -11.03 5.63 -15.90
C ALA A 56 -12.06 6.74 -15.67
N LEU A 57 -11.82 7.58 -14.67
CA LEU A 57 -12.61 8.79 -14.42
C LEU A 57 -12.08 9.96 -15.27
N LYS A 58 -12.96 10.94 -15.53
CA LYS A 58 -12.64 12.17 -16.29
C LYS A 58 -11.90 11.92 -17.60
N SER A 59 -12.32 10.93 -18.38
CA SER A 59 -11.67 10.54 -19.65
C SER A 59 -10.17 10.26 -19.50
N ASP A 60 -9.78 9.70 -18.36
CA ASP A 60 -8.38 9.40 -18.00
C ASP A 60 -7.49 10.66 -17.94
N SER A 61 -8.05 11.78 -17.49
CA SER A 61 -7.30 13.00 -17.19
C SER A 61 -6.84 13.07 -15.74
N SER A 62 -5.74 13.77 -15.51
CA SER A 62 -5.20 13.98 -14.17
C SER A 62 -6.14 14.82 -13.29
N PHE A 63 -6.39 14.33 -12.07
CA PHE A 63 -7.13 14.97 -10.99
C PHE A 63 -6.28 15.97 -10.20
N LEU A 64 -4.97 15.73 -10.09
CA LEU A 64 -4.08 16.57 -9.31
C LEU A 64 -2.67 16.54 -9.90
N LYS A 65 -2.19 17.69 -10.36
CA LYS A 65 -0.83 17.85 -10.88
C LYS A 65 0.18 18.01 -9.73
N PRO A 66 1.35 17.36 -9.76
CA PRO A 66 2.39 17.55 -8.75
C PRO A 66 2.95 18.98 -8.75
N THR A 67 3.14 19.56 -7.56
CA THR A 67 3.72 20.90 -7.39
C THR A 67 4.94 20.92 -6.47
N VAL A 68 5.23 19.82 -5.78
CA VAL A 68 6.33 19.68 -4.81
C VAL A 68 7.53 18.95 -5.42
N SER A 69 8.71 19.19 -4.84
CA SER A 69 10.04 18.84 -5.37
C SER A 69 10.44 19.61 -6.64
N ALA A 70 11.72 19.54 -6.99
CA ALA A 70 12.24 20.12 -8.22
C ALA A 70 11.74 19.37 -9.47
N ASP A 71 11.65 18.04 -9.39
CA ASP A 71 11.25 17.18 -10.51
C ASP A 71 9.75 17.19 -10.74
N LYS A 72 8.95 17.54 -9.71
CA LYS A 72 7.48 17.60 -9.77
C LYS A 72 6.88 16.32 -10.36
N LEU A 73 7.22 15.18 -9.78
CA LEU A 73 6.60 13.91 -10.12
C LEU A 73 5.53 13.53 -9.10
N MET A 74 4.52 12.79 -9.55
CA MET A 74 3.59 12.04 -8.71
C MET A 74 3.55 10.60 -9.20
N ARG A 75 4.36 9.75 -8.56
CA ARG A 75 4.35 8.32 -8.83
C ARG A 75 3.88 7.55 -7.62
N ASP A 76 3.33 6.37 -7.87
CA ASP A 76 2.91 5.42 -6.84
C ASP A 76 1.95 6.06 -5.81
N PRO A 77 0.88 6.77 -6.24
CA PRO A 77 0.02 7.48 -5.30
C PRO A 77 -0.76 6.50 -4.43
N CYS A 78 -0.53 6.56 -3.12
CA CYS A 78 -1.28 5.82 -2.11
C CYS A 78 -2.30 6.73 -1.44
N ILE A 79 -3.59 6.36 -1.54
CA ILE A 79 -4.69 7.06 -0.86
C ILE A 79 -5.33 6.14 0.18
N ILE A 80 -5.51 6.64 1.40
CA ILE A 80 -6.34 5.99 2.42
C ILE A 80 -7.42 6.94 2.93
N ARG A 81 -8.48 6.37 3.51
CA ARG A 81 -9.39 7.12 4.37
C ARG A 81 -8.85 7.12 5.81
N GLY A 82 -8.63 8.31 6.35
CA GLY A 82 -8.26 8.54 7.74
C GLY A 82 -9.45 8.43 8.70
N HIS A 83 -9.16 8.31 9.99
CA HIS A 83 -10.17 8.28 11.05
C HIS A 83 -10.92 9.61 11.23
N ASP A 84 -10.36 10.70 10.73
CA ASP A 84 -10.96 12.02 10.68
C ASP A 84 -11.97 12.15 9.53
N GLY A 85 -12.21 11.07 8.78
CA GLY A 85 -13.11 11.02 7.64
C GLY A 85 -12.51 11.60 6.36
N ARG A 86 -11.29 12.13 6.40
CA ARG A 86 -10.59 12.69 5.24
C ARG A 86 -9.86 11.60 4.47
N PHE A 87 -9.52 11.90 3.23
CA PHE A 87 -8.59 11.13 2.43
C PHE A 87 -7.19 11.71 2.58
N HIS A 88 -6.20 10.86 2.80
CA HIS A 88 -4.80 11.23 2.88
C HIS A 88 -4.06 10.55 1.74
N MET A 89 -3.23 11.30 1.03
CA MET A 89 -2.42 10.79 -0.07
C MET A 89 -0.95 11.04 0.17
N VAL A 90 -0.12 10.04 -0.11
CA VAL A 90 1.34 10.15 -0.25
C VAL A 90 1.79 9.62 -1.61
N TRP A 91 2.94 10.10 -2.09
CA TRP A 91 3.48 9.69 -3.39
C TRP A 91 5.00 9.92 -3.49
N THR A 92 5.63 9.26 -4.44
CA THR A 92 7.03 9.50 -4.84
C THR A 92 7.13 10.80 -5.64
N VAL A 93 7.97 11.74 -5.19
CA VAL A 93 8.10 13.08 -5.81
C VAL A 93 9.24 13.23 -6.82
N SER A 94 10.16 12.27 -6.85
CA SER A 94 11.39 12.29 -7.63
C SER A 94 12.06 10.91 -7.58
N TRP A 95 12.92 10.63 -8.57
CA TRP A 95 13.81 9.48 -8.52
C TRP A 95 14.91 9.60 -7.45
N ASN A 96 15.34 10.81 -7.09
CA ASN A 96 16.54 11.02 -6.24
C ASN A 96 16.32 11.99 -5.07
N ASP A 97 15.07 12.20 -4.62
CA ASP A 97 14.77 13.09 -3.49
C ASP A 97 14.65 12.29 -2.17
N LYS A 98 14.88 12.98 -1.05
CA LYS A 98 14.94 12.46 0.31
C LYS A 98 13.62 12.60 1.07
N GLY A 99 12.54 12.82 0.35
CA GLY A 99 11.21 12.99 0.90
C GLY A 99 10.13 12.48 -0.03
N ILE A 100 8.90 12.63 0.44
CA ILE A 100 7.68 12.18 -0.23
C ILE A 100 6.69 13.33 -0.29
N GLY A 101 5.72 13.22 -1.18
CA GLY A 101 4.63 14.17 -1.26
C GLY A 101 3.52 13.81 -0.30
N TYR A 102 2.77 14.82 0.16
CA TYR A 102 1.56 14.64 0.93
C TYR A 102 0.49 15.67 0.58
N SER A 103 -0.77 15.24 0.55
CA SER A 103 -1.94 16.11 0.54
C SER A 103 -3.12 15.36 1.17
N SER A 104 -4.17 16.10 1.51
CA SER A 104 -5.43 15.52 1.97
C SER A 104 -6.61 16.10 1.23
N SER A 105 -7.73 15.41 1.24
CA SER A 105 -8.98 15.85 0.63
C SER A 105 -10.16 15.42 1.50
N ALA A 106 -11.23 16.22 1.52
CA ALA A 106 -12.49 15.80 2.14
C ALA A 106 -13.36 14.96 1.19
N ASP A 107 -13.13 15.02 -0.12
CA ASP A 107 -14.06 14.54 -1.15
C ASP A 107 -13.40 13.88 -2.36
N LEU A 108 -12.06 13.71 -2.36
CA LEU A 108 -11.21 13.22 -3.46
C LEU A 108 -11.14 14.12 -4.70
N VAL A 109 -11.86 15.24 -4.70
CA VAL A 109 -11.91 16.20 -5.81
C VAL A 109 -11.07 17.43 -5.47
N ASN A 110 -11.29 18.00 -4.30
CA ASN A 110 -10.64 19.19 -3.81
C ASN A 110 -9.52 18.79 -2.85
N TRP A 111 -8.28 19.00 -3.28
CA TRP A 111 -7.09 18.65 -2.52
C TRP A 111 -6.50 19.88 -1.85
N GLU A 112 -6.09 19.72 -0.60
CA GLU A 112 -5.33 20.73 0.14
C GLU A 112 -3.97 20.99 -0.54
N PRO A 113 -3.33 22.14 -0.24
CA PRO A 113 -1.98 22.41 -0.73
C PRO A 113 -1.02 21.25 -0.47
N GLN A 114 -0.29 20.85 -1.51
CA GLN A 114 0.68 19.77 -1.42
C GLN A 114 1.85 20.15 -0.52
N GLN A 115 2.33 19.17 0.23
CA GLN A 115 3.45 19.30 1.15
C GLN A 115 4.54 18.33 0.75
N PHE A 116 5.79 18.76 0.90
CA PHE A 116 6.94 17.88 0.85
C PHE A 116 7.29 17.44 2.27
N ILE A 117 7.26 16.13 2.53
CA ILE A 117 7.64 15.54 3.82
C ILE A 117 9.07 14.99 3.71
N PRO A 118 10.06 15.59 4.39
CA PRO A 118 11.48 15.22 4.30
C PRO A 118 11.83 13.97 5.14
N VAL A 119 11.13 12.85 4.92
CA VAL A 119 11.22 11.65 5.78
C VAL A 119 12.64 11.10 5.96
N MET A 120 13.54 11.32 4.99
CA MET A 120 14.93 10.86 5.02
C MET A 120 15.97 11.99 4.94
N ALA A 121 15.58 13.27 5.11
CA ALA A 121 16.55 14.39 5.00
C ALA A 121 17.69 14.34 6.03
N HIS A 122 17.49 13.64 7.15
CA HIS A 122 18.50 13.41 8.17
C HIS A 122 19.60 12.41 7.74
N GLU A 123 19.37 11.64 6.66
CA GLU A 123 20.35 10.69 6.12
C GLU A 123 21.10 11.31 4.94
N PRO A 124 22.40 11.68 5.10
CA PRO A 124 23.12 12.45 4.08
C PRO A 124 23.36 11.66 2.80
N THR A 125 23.51 10.33 2.89
CA THR A 125 23.83 9.45 1.76
C THR A 125 22.61 8.72 1.19
N VAL A 126 21.41 8.92 1.74
CA VAL A 126 20.19 8.32 1.17
C VAL A 126 19.99 8.81 -0.26
N LEU A 127 19.65 7.88 -1.15
CA LEU A 127 19.47 8.19 -2.57
C LEU A 127 18.04 8.60 -2.91
N ASN A 128 17.05 8.06 -2.21
CA ASN A 128 15.66 8.12 -2.66
C ASN A 128 14.65 7.83 -1.55
N CYS A 129 13.38 8.21 -1.76
CA CYS A 129 12.20 7.71 -1.03
C CYS A 129 11.11 7.33 -2.04
N TRP A 130 10.89 6.04 -2.27
CA TRP A 130 9.99 5.54 -3.32
C TRP A 130 8.81 4.74 -2.78
N ALA A 131 7.72 4.75 -3.56
CA ALA A 131 6.48 4.03 -3.35
C ALA A 131 5.98 4.10 -1.90
N PRO A 132 5.73 5.32 -1.37
CA PRO A 132 5.22 5.44 -0.03
C PRO A 132 3.79 4.93 0.07
N GLU A 133 3.50 4.25 1.16
CA GLU A 133 2.17 3.75 1.51
C GLU A 133 1.79 4.19 2.94
N ILE A 134 0.49 4.16 3.24
CA ILE A 134 -0.04 4.58 4.55
C ILE A 134 -0.86 3.44 5.15
N PHE A 135 -0.61 3.13 6.43
CA PHE A 135 -1.47 2.28 7.23
C PHE A 135 -1.96 3.05 8.46
N TYR A 136 -3.27 3.08 8.70
CA TYR A 136 -3.83 3.70 9.90
C TYR A 136 -4.23 2.64 10.93
N GLU A 137 -3.79 2.82 12.17
CA GLU A 137 -4.22 1.99 13.29
C GLU A 137 -4.14 2.73 14.63
N ASN A 138 -5.16 2.55 15.49
CA ASN A 138 -5.16 3.01 16.88
C ASN A 138 -4.77 4.49 17.07
N GLY A 139 -5.30 5.39 16.22
CA GLY A 139 -5.01 6.83 16.34
C GLY A 139 -3.65 7.27 15.77
N SER A 140 -2.95 6.39 15.06
CA SER A 140 -1.66 6.70 14.43
C SER A 140 -1.62 6.21 13.00
N TYR A 141 -1.02 6.99 12.13
CA TYR A 141 -0.63 6.61 10.79
C TYR A 141 0.81 6.10 10.81
N MET A 142 1.07 5.02 10.09
CA MET A 142 2.40 4.58 9.71
C MET A 142 2.57 4.87 8.22
N ILE A 143 3.57 5.66 7.87
CA ILE A 143 3.97 5.89 6.48
C ILE A 143 5.24 5.09 6.24
N TYR A 144 5.27 4.30 5.19
CA TYR A 144 6.39 3.40 4.90
C TYR A 144 6.75 3.44 3.42
N TRP A 145 8.04 3.30 3.10
CA TRP A 145 8.58 3.52 1.75
C TRP A 145 9.91 2.78 1.57
N ALA A 146 10.38 2.69 0.32
CA ALA A 146 11.67 2.08 -0.02
C ALA A 146 12.78 3.13 -0.18
N SER A 147 13.93 2.91 0.45
CA SER A 147 15.11 3.78 0.33
C SER A 147 16.39 2.97 0.20
N THR A 148 17.31 3.44 -0.65
CA THR A 148 18.70 2.99 -0.68
C THR A 148 19.59 3.92 0.12
N ILE A 149 20.45 3.33 0.96
CA ILE A 149 21.54 4.03 1.64
C ILE A 149 22.82 3.25 1.32
N PRO A 150 23.68 3.74 0.41
CA PRO A 150 24.84 3.00 -0.07
C PRO A 150 25.74 2.51 1.06
N GLY A 151 26.21 1.26 0.98
CA GLY A 151 27.09 0.64 1.97
C GLY A 151 26.41 0.22 3.27
N ARG A 152 25.10 0.48 3.45
CA ARG A 152 24.38 0.09 4.68
C ARG A 152 24.07 -1.40 4.72
N PHE A 153 23.89 -2.04 3.57
CA PHE A 153 23.61 -3.47 3.43
C PHE A 153 24.59 -4.12 2.45
N PRO A 154 25.89 -4.19 2.79
CA PRO A 154 26.96 -4.55 1.85
C PRO A 154 26.81 -5.96 1.27
N ALA A 155 26.14 -6.87 2.00
CA ALA A 155 25.89 -8.23 1.53
C ALA A 155 25.03 -8.29 0.25
N THR A 156 24.25 -7.25 -0.04
CA THR A 156 23.33 -7.21 -1.20
C THR A 156 23.56 -6.01 -2.11
N ASP A 157 24.61 -5.20 -1.89
CA ASP A 157 24.87 -3.98 -2.66
C ASP A 157 25.05 -4.23 -4.16
N SER A 158 25.58 -5.40 -4.55
CA SER A 158 25.74 -5.82 -5.95
C SER A 158 24.51 -6.49 -6.55
N GLY A 159 23.44 -6.67 -5.77
CA GLY A 159 22.26 -7.44 -6.15
C GLY A 159 21.14 -6.62 -6.79
N GLY A 160 21.21 -5.29 -6.80
CA GLY A 160 20.15 -4.42 -7.31
C GLY A 160 20.41 -3.83 -8.69
N ASP A 161 19.53 -2.95 -9.12
CA ASP A 161 19.70 -2.19 -10.36
C ASP A 161 20.62 -0.99 -10.11
N GLU A 162 21.77 -0.98 -10.79
CA GLU A 162 22.79 0.07 -10.69
C GLU A 162 23.25 0.34 -9.24
N LYS A 163 22.93 1.52 -8.72
CA LYS A 163 23.33 2.01 -7.39
C LYS A 163 22.32 1.68 -6.29
N TYR A 164 21.20 1.03 -6.63
CA TYR A 164 20.08 0.85 -5.73
C TYR A 164 20.13 -0.50 -4.99
N ASN A 165 19.94 -0.46 -3.68
CA ASN A 165 19.85 -1.60 -2.78
C ASN A 165 18.91 -1.22 -1.62
N HIS A 166 17.61 -1.28 -1.91
CA HIS A 166 16.57 -0.73 -1.07
C HIS A 166 16.25 -1.61 0.13
N ARG A 167 15.82 -0.96 1.21
CA ARG A 167 15.03 -1.56 2.29
C ARG A 167 13.77 -0.75 2.55
N MET A 168 12.81 -1.38 3.23
CA MET A 168 11.62 -0.68 3.68
C MET A 168 11.90 0.06 4.98
N TYR A 169 11.53 1.33 5.02
CA TYR A 169 11.60 2.20 6.20
C TYR A 169 10.20 2.71 6.53
N TYR A 170 10.03 3.22 7.75
CA TYR A 170 8.77 3.83 8.16
C TYR A 170 8.96 4.98 9.15
N VAL A 171 7.95 5.85 9.22
CA VAL A 171 7.69 6.79 10.33
C VAL A 171 6.27 6.60 10.83
N SER A 172 6.01 7.06 12.05
CA SER A 172 4.66 7.22 12.57
C SER A 172 4.32 8.69 12.77
N THR A 173 3.05 9.03 12.54
CA THR A 173 2.49 10.37 12.76
C THR A 173 1.04 10.25 13.22
N ARG A 174 0.54 11.27 13.92
CA ARG A 174 -0.89 11.39 14.25
C ARG A 174 -1.61 12.44 13.39
N ASP A 175 -0.85 13.35 12.77
CA ASP A 175 -1.38 14.59 12.20
C ASP A 175 -0.72 14.98 10.86
N PHE A 176 0.20 14.16 10.34
CA PHE A 176 1.01 14.45 9.15
C PHE A 176 1.87 15.72 9.26
N LYS A 177 2.16 16.18 10.48
CA LYS A 177 3.05 17.32 10.76
C LYS A 177 4.24 16.91 11.61
N GLN A 178 3.98 16.10 12.63
CA GLN A 178 5.02 15.55 13.51
C GLN A 178 5.26 14.08 13.19
N PHE A 179 6.52 13.72 13.00
CA PHE A 179 6.93 12.36 12.64
C PHE A 179 7.92 11.82 13.67
N THR A 180 7.83 10.53 13.94
CA THR A 180 8.93 9.82 14.63
C THR A 180 10.19 9.85 13.77
N LYS A 181 11.33 9.49 14.37
CA LYS A 181 12.53 9.17 13.58
C LYS A 181 12.23 8.00 12.65
N ALA A 182 12.76 8.04 11.43
CA ALA A 182 12.65 6.92 10.49
C ALA A 182 13.33 5.68 11.08
N ALA A 183 12.68 4.53 10.93
CA ALA A 183 13.16 3.24 11.39
C ALA A 183 13.04 2.20 10.26
N LEU A 184 13.86 1.14 10.35
CA LEU A 184 13.81 0.03 9.41
C LEU A 184 12.53 -0.77 9.65
N LEU A 185 11.75 -1.00 8.60
CA LEU A 185 10.51 -1.79 8.65
C LEU A 185 10.75 -3.24 8.25
N TYR A 186 11.52 -3.45 7.18
CA TYR A 186 11.76 -4.78 6.62
C TYR A 186 13.17 -4.90 6.04
N GLU A 187 13.91 -5.86 6.59
CA GLU A 187 15.19 -6.35 6.08
C GLU A 187 15.30 -7.84 6.35
N GLN A 188 15.41 -8.64 5.29
CA GLN A 188 15.59 -10.10 5.31
C GLN A 188 16.68 -10.57 4.34
N GLY A 189 17.66 -9.69 4.05
CA GLY A 189 18.87 -10.03 3.29
C GLY A 189 18.72 -9.97 1.77
N PHE A 190 17.82 -9.12 1.24
CA PHE A 190 17.63 -8.91 -0.19
C PHE A 190 17.09 -7.51 -0.49
N ASN A 191 17.21 -7.08 -1.75
CA ASN A 191 16.73 -5.79 -2.22
C ASN A 191 15.19 -5.79 -2.29
N VAL A 192 14.51 -4.88 -1.59
CA VAL A 192 13.05 -4.89 -1.42
C VAL A 192 12.45 -3.52 -1.69
N ILE A 193 11.38 -3.49 -2.49
CA ILE A 193 10.59 -2.28 -2.79
C ILE A 193 9.08 -2.58 -2.80
N ASP A 194 8.28 -1.54 -3.00
CA ASP A 194 6.83 -1.61 -3.27
C ASP A 194 6.07 -2.47 -2.25
N ALA A 195 6.21 -2.14 -0.97
CA ALA A 195 5.44 -2.86 0.04
C ALA A 195 4.04 -2.29 0.17
N THR A 196 3.05 -3.16 0.35
CA THR A 196 1.70 -2.83 0.82
C THR A 196 1.31 -3.75 1.98
N ILE A 197 0.61 -3.24 2.99
CA ILE A 197 0.29 -4.00 4.21
C ILE A 197 -1.22 -4.13 4.37
N GLN A 198 -1.69 -5.36 4.56
CA GLN A 198 -3.06 -5.66 4.97
C GLN A 198 -3.11 -6.33 6.33
N LYS A 199 -4.17 -6.04 7.09
CA LYS A 199 -4.45 -6.73 8.36
C LYS A 199 -5.56 -7.75 8.15
N ALA A 200 -5.30 -9.00 8.54
CA ALA A 200 -6.29 -10.07 8.52
C ALA A 200 -6.28 -10.80 9.87
N GLY A 201 -7.38 -10.68 10.60
CA GLY A 201 -7.47 -11.15 11.99
C GLY A 201 -6.43 -10.46 12.88
N LYS A 202 -5.57 -11.27 13.53
CA LYS A 202 -4.51 -10.79 14.43
C LYS A 202 -3.14 -10.65 13.76
N LYS A 203 -3.06 -10.76 12.44
CA LYS A 203 -1.81 -10.73 11.69
C LYS A 203 -1.81 -9.61 10.66
N TYR A 204 -0.61 -9.11 10.39
CA TYR A 204 -0.31 -8.19 9.30
C TYR A 204 0.41 -8.97 8.21
N TYR A 205 0.02 -8.73 6.98
CA TYR A 205 0.57 -9.32 5.77
C TYR A 205 1.18 -8.19 4.96
N MET A 206 2.50 -8.22 4.80
CA MET A 206 3.22 -7.33 3.90
C MET A 206 3.40 -8.05 2.57
N PHE A 207 2.83 -7.49 1.51
CA PHE A 207 3.10 -7.88 0.13
C PHE A 207 4.19 -6.96 -0.38
N LEU A 208 5.23 -7.52 -0.98
CA LEU A 208 6.44 -6.79 -1.33
C LEU A 208 7.05 -7.34 -2.61
N LYS A 209 7.84 -6.51 -3.30
CA LYS A 209 8.66 -6.94 -4.43
C LYS A 209 10.05 -7.33 -3.96
N ASP A 210 10.50 -8.52 -4.36
CA ASP A 210 11.91 -8.85 -4.37
C ASP A 210 12.56 -8.24 -5.61
N GLU A 211 13.33 -7.17 -5.41
CA GLU A 211 13.92 -6.34 -6.45
C GLU A 211 15.30 -6.84 -6.92
N THR A 212 15.74 -7.99 -6.40
CA THR A 212 17.02 -8.60 -6.75
C THR A 212 17.13 -8.85 -8.25
N ARG A 213 18.22 -8.37 -8.84
CA ARG A 213 18.50 -8.38 -10.27
C ARG A 213 19.19 -9.66 -10.75
N TYR A 214 20.08 -10.24 -9.93
CA TYR A 214 20.88 -11.41 -10.31
C TYR A 214 21.00 -12.46 -9.17
N PRO A 215 20.60 -13.74 -9.41
CA PRO A 215 19.67 -14.14 -10.47
C PRO A 215 18.35 -13.37 -10.32
N PRO A 216 17.65 -13.05 -11.42
CA PRO A 216 16.48 -12.18 -11.37
C PRO A 216 15.40 -12.80 -10.48
N GLN A 217 14.99 -12.03 -9.47
CA GLN A 217 13.81 -12.35 -8.67
C GLN A 217 12.62 -11.60 -9.25
N LYS A 218 12.61 -10.26 -9.16
CA LYS A 218 11.61 -9.35 -9.75
C LYS A 218 10.16 -9.85 -9.59
N ASN A 219 9.86 -10.44 -8.43
CA ASN A 219 8.61 -11.12 -8.15
C ASN A 219 8.00 -10.62 -6.84
N LEU A 220 6.70 -10.87 -6.69
CA LEU A 220 5.99 -10.51 -5.46
C LEU A 220 6.06 -11.65 -4.45
N ARG A 221 6.17 -11.29 -3.18
CA ARG A 221 6.23 -12.21 -2.04
C ARG A 221 5.42 -11.68 -0.87
N VAL A 222 5.16 -12.53 0.11
CA VAL A 222 4.38 -12.21 1.30
C VAL A 222 5.22 -12.46 2.55
N ALA A 223 5.30 -11.48 3.44
CA ALA A 223 5.83 -11.62 4.80
C ALA A 223 4.75 -11.34 5.83
N THR A 224 4.85 -11.91 7.02
CA THR A 224 3.82 -11.76 8.07
C THR A 224 4.37 -11.30 9.40
N SER A 225 3.56 -10.60 10.18
CA SER A 225 3.87 -10.14 11.53
C SER A 225 2.64 -10.19 12.43
N SER A 226 2.85 -10.24 13.75
CA SER A 226 1.79 -10.03 14.76
C SER A 226 1.61 -8.55 15.15
N LYS A 227 2.47 -7.66 14.64
CA LYS A 227 2.48 -6.22 14.90
C LYS A 227 2.71 -5.45 13.61
N LEU A 228 2.07 -4.29 13.48
CA LEU A 228 2.17 -3.45 12.27
C LEU A 228 3.61 -3.08 11.91
N ALA A 229 4.43 -2.69 12.89
CA ALA A 229 5.83 -2.31 12.68
C ALA A 229 6.82 -3.50 12.77
N GLY A 230 6.33 -4.74 12.66
CA GLY A 230 7.17 -5.93 12.72
C GLY A 230 7.55 -6.41 14.14
N PRO A 231 8.50 -7.34 14.25
CA PRO A 231 9.28 -7.91 13.13
C PRO A 231 8.43 -8.75 12.19
N TYR A 232 8.67 -8.60 10.89
CA TYR A 232 8.08 -9.45 9.85
C TYR A 232 8.93 -10.70 9.60
N SER A 233 8.28 -11.79 9.22
CA SER A 233 8.92 -13.06 8.87
C SER A 233 9.84 -12.96 7.66
N MET A 234 10.61 -14.03 7.38
CA MET A 234 11.15 -14.29 6.05
C MET A 234 10.02 -14.23 5.01
N PRO A 235 10.31 -13.84 3.75
CA PRO A 235 9.30 -13.79 2.72
C PRO A 235 8.90 -15.21 2.30
N SER A 236 7.67 -15.36 1.80
CA SER A 236 7.22 -16.58 1.13
C SER A 236 8.07 -16.88 -0.12
N ALA A 237 7.82 -18.05 -0.72
CA ALA A 237 8.14 -18.25 -2.13
C ALA A 237 7.42 -17.19 -3.01
N PRO A 238 7.90 -16.92 -4.24
CA PRO A 238 7.22 -16.05 -5.19
C PRO A 238 5.74 -16.43 -5.35
N VAL A 239 4.85 -15.44 -5.37
CA VAL A 239 3.41 -15.64 -5.62
C VAL A 239 3.00 -15.30 -7.05
N THR A 240 3.89 -14.67 -7.81
CA THR A 240 3.73 -14.37 -9.24
C THR A 240 4.39 -15.42 -10.13
N GLY A 241 3.99 -15.48 -11.41
CA GLY A 241 4.57 -16.38 -12.41
C GLY A 241 5.93 -15.92 -12.98
N ASP A 242 6.35 -16.55 -14.08
CA ASP A 242 7.62 -16.27 -14.77
C ASP A 242 7.54 -14.98 -15.62
N TYR A 243 7.42 -13.86 -14.92
CA TYR A 243 7.40 -12.50 -15.45
C TYR A 243 7.80 -11.52 -14.35
N TRP A 244 8.22 -10.32 -14.71
CA TRP A 244 8.59 -9.31 -13.74
C TRP A 244 7.36 -8.56 -13.26
N ALA A 245 7.20 -8.46 -11.94
CA ALA A 245 6.04 -7.90 -11.28
C ALA A 245 6.45 -6.86 -10.24
N GLU A 246 5.68 -5.79 -10.11
CA GLU A 246 5.92 -4.72 -9.13
C GLU A 246 4.64 -4.02 -8.68
N GLY A 247 4.75 -3.13 -7.69
CA GLY A 247 3.65 -2.29 -7.24
C GLY A 247 2.38 -3.02 -6.80
N PRO A 248 2.45 -3.99 -5.86
CA PRO A 248 1.25 -4.66 -5.38
C PRO A 248 0.33 -3.71 -4.61
N THR A 249 -0.97 -3.81 -4.88
CA THR A 249 -2.03 -3.30 -4.01
C THR A 249 -3.04 -4.39 -3.74
N VAL A 250 -3.50 -4.54 -2.50
CA VAL A 250 -4.33 -5.67 -2.07
C VAL A 250 -5.61 -5.21 -1.39
N VAL A 251 -6.76 -5.74 -1.81
CA VAL A 251 -8.07 -5.47 -1.20
C VAL A 251 -8.87 -6.73 -1.00
N TYR A 252 -9.78 -6.72 -0.03
CA TYR A 252 -10.73 -7.80 0.17
C TYR A 252 -12.03 -7.53 -0.59
N ASN A 253 -12.51 -8.51 -1.35
CA ASN A 253 -13.70 -8.47 -2.17
C ASN A 253 -14.49 -9.78 -2.03
N LYS A 254 -15.70 -9.71 -1.45
CA LYS A 254 -16.70 -10.80 -1.45
C LYS A 254 -16.14 -12.22 -1.19
N GLY A 255 -15.30 -12.40 -0.18
CA GLY A 255 -14.77 -13.73 0.19
C GLY A 255 -13.33 -13.99 -0.26
N SER A 256 -12.77 -13.14 -1.12
CA SER A 256 -11.43 -13.29 -1.67
C SER A 256 -10.60 -12.01 -1.50
N TRP A 257 -9.30 -12.16 -1.41
CA TRP A 257 -8.31 -11.10 -1.55
C TRP A 257 -7.90 -10.97 -3.00
N LEU A 258 -7.89 -9.75 -3.50
CA LEU A 258 -7.46 -9.37 -4.84
C LEU A 258 -6.16 -8.59 -4.73
N MET A 259 -5.09 -9.07 -5.39
CA MET A 259 -3.81 -8.40 -5.48
C MET A 259 -3.58 -7.93 -6.92
N TYR A 260 -3.59 -6.63 -7.13
CA TYR A 260 -3.26 -6.00 -8.41
C TYR A 260 -1.79 -5.61 -8.43
N PHE A 261 -1.15 -5.70 -9.59
CA PHE A 261 0.28 -5.40 -9.74
C PHE A 261 0.65 -5.11 -11.20
N ASP A 262 1.76 -4.43 -11.42
CA ASP A 262 2.26 -4.08 -12.76
C ASP A 262 3.17 -5.20 -13.30
N LYS A 263 2.82 -5.75 -14.48
CA LYS A 263 3.70 -6.63 -15.28
C LYS A 263 4.50 -5.74 -16.24
N TYR A 264 5.36 -4.89 -15.69
CA TYR A 264 5.91 -3.71 -16.37
C TYR A 264 6.72 -4.01 -17.63
N THR A 265 7.39 -5.16 -17.71
CA THR A 265 8.12 -5.60 -18.92
C THR A 265 7.19 -6.12 -20.02
N LEU A 266 5.95 -6.47 -19.68
CA LEU A 266 4.93 -6.95 -20.60
C LEU A 266 3.90 -5.88 -20.97
N HIS A 267 4.02 -4.66 -20.40
CA HIS A 267 3.07 -3.56 -20.58
C HIS A 267 1.61 -3.97 -20.30
N LYS A 268 1.42 -4.77 -19.24
CA LYS A 268 0.12 -5.28 -18.81
C LYS A 268 -0.01 -5.16 -17.29
N TYR A 269 -1.24 -5.15 -16.80
CA TYR A 269 -1.52 -5.27 -15.37
C TYR A 269 -1.94 -6.69 -15.02
N GLY A 270 -1.58 -7.13 -13.82
CA GLY A 270 -1.87 -8.46 -13.30
C GLY A 270 -2.89 -8.44 -12.16
N LEU A 271 -3.55 -9.58 -11.96
CA LEU A 271 -4.43 -9.82 -10.82
C LEU A 271 -4.20 -11.24 -10.28
N LEU A 272 -3.86 -11.34 -8.99
CA LEU A 272 -3.92 -12.59 -8.24
C LEU A 272 -5.13 -12.59 -7.30
N GLU A 273 -5.74 -13.76 -7.13
CA GLU A 273 -6.85 -13.98 -6.20
C GLU A 273 -6.48 -15.04 -5.15
N SER A 274 -6.80 -14.78 -3.88
CA SER A 274 -6.58 -15.72 -2.78
C SER A 274 -7.72 -15.70 -1.76
N ARG A 275 -8.12 -16.86 -1.24
CA ARG A 275 -9.09 -16.94 -0.13
C ARG A 275 -8.43 -16.98 1.25
N ASP A 276 -7.14 -17.32 1.31
CA ASP A 276 -6.43 -17.63 2.56
C ASP A 276 -5.15 -16.80 2.76
N LEU A 277 -4.81 -15.90 1.83
CA LEU A 277 -3.57 -15.11 1.78
C LEU A 277 -2.28 -15.94 1.61
N LEU A 278 -2.42 -17.24 1.34
CA LEU A 278 -1.30 -18.18 1.21
C LEU A 278 -1.21 -18.73 -0.21
N ARG A 279 -2.35 -19.12 -0.78
CA ARG A 279 -2.45 -19.69 -2.13
C ARG A 279 -3.05 -18.64 -3.05
N TRP A 280 -2.32 -18.31 -4.11
CA TRP A 280 -2.68 -17.27 -5.07
C TRP A 280 -2.92 -17.89 -6.45
N ASN A 281 -4.03 -17.52 -7.07
CA ASN A 281 -4.36 -17.91 -8.44
C ASN A 281 -4.20 -16.69 -9.36
N ASP A 282 -3.44 -16.82 -10.44
CA ASP A 282 -3.41 -15.81 -11.50
C ASP A 282 -4.75 -15.82 -12.25
N VAL A 283 -5.45 -14.69 -12.16
CA VAL A 283 -6.72 -14.42 -12.84
C VAL A 283 -6.63 -13.15 -13.67
N SER A 284 -5.41 -12.81 -14.12
CA SER A 284 -5.11 -11.59 -14.89
C SER A 284 -5.97 -11.47 -16.15
N GLU A 285 -6.41 -12.57 -16.74
CA GLU A 285 -7.30 -12.59 -17.91
C GLU A 285 -8.69 -11.98 -17.65
N LYS A 286 -9.11 -11.91 -16.39
CA LYS A 286 -10.36 -11.27 -15.98
C LYS A 286 -10.21 -9.77 -15.78
N LEU A 287 -8.99 -9.29 -15.58
CA LEU A 287 -8.72 -7.90 -15.25
C LEU A 287 -8.79 -7.01 -16.50
N LYS A 288 -9.55 -5.92 -16.40
CA LYS A 288 -9.58 -4.83 -17.37
C LYS A 288 -9.28 -3.53 -16.63
N VAL A 289 -8.24 -2.82 -17.08
CA VAL A 289 -7.80 -1.55 -16.50
C VAL A 289 -7.56 -0.51 -17.59
N PRO A 290 -7.52 0.79 -17.26
CA PRO A 290 -7.12 1.84 -18.20
C PRO A 290 -5.74 1.59 -18.81
N ASN A 291 -5.58 1.97 -20.08
CA ASN A 291 -4.31 1.83 -20.78
C ASN A 291 -3.23 2.73 -20.17
N GLY A 292 -2.06 2.16 -19.91
CA GLY A 292 -0.92 2.88 -19.34
C GLY A 292 -1.05 3.16 -17.84
N LEU A 293 -2.00 2.51 -17.16
CA LEU A 293 -2.05 2.47 -15.69
C LEU A 293 -0.75 1.84 -15.16
N ARG A 294 -0.12 2.52 -14.20
CA ARG A 294 1.08 2.08 -13.47
C ARG A 294 0.77 1.94 -11.98
N HIS A 295 1.76 1.52 -11.19
CA HIS A 295 1.66 1.34 -9.73
C HIS A 295 0.86 2.46 -9.01
N GLY A 296 -0.05 2.05 -8.14
CA GLY A 296 -0.69 2.88 -7.14
C GLY A 296 -1.55 2.00 -6.22
N THR A 297 -2.60 2.55 -5.61
CA THR A 297 -3.36 1.86 -4.56
C THR A 297 -4.84 1.74 -4.88
N VAL A 298 -5.44 0.62 -4.50
CA VAL A 298 -6.90 0.44 -4.52
C VAL A 298 -7.46 0.64 -3.12
N LEU A 299 -8.46 1.51 -3.00
CA LEU A 299 -9.24 1.74 -1.78
C LEU A 299 -10.74 1.57 -2.05
N THR A 300 -11.52 1.44 -0.98
CA THR A 300 -12.99 1.40 -1.06
C THR A 300 -13.60 2.77 -0.73
N ILE A 301 -14.51 3.22 -1.58
CA ILE A 301 -15.30 4.45 -1.42
C ILE A 301 -16.80 4.13 -1.49
N SER A 302 -17.63 5.07 -1.08
CA SER A 302 -19.09 5.00 -1.24
C SER A 302 -19.53 5.38 -2.65
N ALA A 303 -20.71 4.92 -3.07
CA ALA A 303 -21.34 5.35 -4.31
C ALA A 303 -21.47 6.89 -4.42
N GLY A 304 -21.87 7.57 -3.33
CA GLY A 304 -21.98 9.03 -3.34
C GLY A 304 -20.65 9.77 -3.50
N GLU A 305 -19.53 9.16 -3.10
CA GLU A 305 -18.18 9.69 -3.39
C GLU A 305 -17.80 9.48 -4.84
N LEU A 306 -18.17 8.33 -5.43
CA LEU A 306 -17.99 8.10 -6.86
C LEU A 306 -18.79 9.13 -7.68
N ASP A 307 -20.05 9.39 -7.31
CA ASP A 307 -20.91 10.34 -8.02
C ASP A 307 -20.30 11.75 -8.02
N ARG A 308 -19.60 12.15 -6.95
CA ARG A 308 -18.85 13.42 -6.90
C ARG A 308 -17.64 13.42 -7.84
N LEU A 309 -16.94 12.29 -7.96
CA LEU A 309 -15.79 12.16 -8.86
C LEU A 309 -16.18 12.15 -10.34
N MET A 310 -17.43 11.76 -10.64
CA MET A 310 -17.98 11.71 -12.00
C MET A 310 -18.50 13.05 -12.53
N GLN A 311 -18.68 14.04 -11.65
CA GLN A 311 -19.06 15.42 -12.01
C GLN A 311 -17.86 16.19 -12.58
#